data_AF-A0A535JA77-F1
#
_entry.id   AF-A0A535JA77-F1
#
_cell.length_a   1.000
_cell.length_b   1.000
_cell.length_c   1.000
_cell.angle_alpha   90.00
_cell.angle_beta   90.00
_cell.angle_gamma   90.00
#
_symmetry.space_group_name_H-M   'P 1'
#
loop_
_entity.id
_entity.type
_entity.pdbx_description
1 polymer ?
#
loop_
_entity_poly.entity_id
_entity_poly.type
_entity_poly.pdbx_seq_one_letter_code
_entity_poly.pdbx_strand_id
1 'polypeptide(L)'
;MTKRTTEDTNDVGERLADAQARIEALEAAAADAEARAATALEELTDAREARSEGEETRTRLAEAAVKYREARLASALEIPQELVPAAESLAEIDEAFEAARRVAAQLRERIEDERQSARVPVGSRSRRPAGLSTLSASEKIRLGLQQLSER
;
A
#
# COMPACT_ATOMS: atom_id res chain seq x y z
N MET A 1 90.64 -31.52 5.55
CA MET A 1 89.73 -30.34 5.52
C MET A 1 88.70 -30.39 4.39
N THR A 2 88.86 -31.23 3.38
CA THR A 2 87.97 -31.30 2.20
C THR A 2 86.59 -31.95 2.42
N LYS A 3 86.44 -32.78 3.45
CA LYS A 3 85.18 -33.51 3.74
C LYS A 3 84.07 -32.64 4.33
N ARG A 4 84.45 -31.59 5.09
CA ARG A 4 83.51 -30.66 5.75
C ARG A 4 82.88 -29.71 4.74
N THR A 5 83.67 -29.21 3.78
CA THR A 5 83.20 -28.32 2.71
C THR A 5 82.24 -28.99 1.74
N THR A 6 82.33 -30.31 1.55
CA THR A 6 81.41 -31.09 0.70
C THR A 6 80.08 -31.39 1.39
N GLU A 7 80.08 -31.62 2.71
CA GLU A 7 78.86 -31.75 3.50
C GLU A 7 78.09 -30.41 3.57
N ASP A 8 78.79 -29.30 3.79
CA ASP A 8 78.18 -27.96 3.85
C ASP A 8 77.58 -27.53 2.49
N THR A 9 78.18 -27.92 1.36
CA THR A 9 77.63 -27.61 0.02
C THR A 9 76.42 -28.47 -0.32
N ASN A 10 76.35 -29.71 0.16
CA ASN A 10 75.18 -30.58 -0.04
C ASN A 10 73.96 -30.09 0.76
N ASP A 11 74.14 -29.69 2.03
CA ASP A 11 73.06 -29.13 2.86
C ASP A 11 72.50 -27.82 2.29
N VAL A 12 73.36 -26.95 1.77
CA VAL A 12 72.91 -25.73 1.06
C VAL A 12 72.12 -26.07 -0.20
N GLY A 13 72.53 -27.10 -0.95
CA GLY A 13 71.80 -27.56 -2.14
C GLY A 13 70.42 -28.12 -1.82
N GLU A 14 70.31 -28.92 -0.76
CA GLU A 14 69.04 -29.47 -0.27
C GLU A 14 68.08 -28.36 0.18
N ARG A 15 68.58 -27.38 0.96
CA ARG A 15 67.77 -26.22 1.37
C ARG A 15 67.33 -25.35 0.20
N LEU A 16 68.16 -25.23 -0.85
CA LEU A 16 67.80 -24.48 -2.05
C LEU A 16 66.69 -25.19 -2.82
N ALA A 17 66.79 -26.51 -2.99
CA ALA A 17 65.76 -27.32 -3.63
C ALA A 17 64.43 -27.27 -2.86
N ASP A 18 64.48 -27.36 -1.52
CA ASP A 18 63.30 -27.22 -0.66
C ASP A 18 62.67 -25.83 -0.77
N ALA A 19 63.49 -24.77 -0.81
CA ALA A 19 63.01 -23.41 -0.97
C ALA A 19 62.36 -23.20 -2.36
N GLN A 20 62.96 -23.76 -3.41
CA GLN A 20 62.41 -23.72 -4.78
C GLN A 20 61.06 -24.44 -4.84
N ALA A 21 60.96 -25.65 -4.30
CA ALA A 21 59.70 -26.39 -4.25
C ALA A 21 58.60 -25.63 -3.47
N ARG A 22 58.97 -24.95 -2.38
CA ARG A 22 58.03 -24.10 -1.62
C ARG A 22 57.58 -22.88 -2.41
N ILE A 23 58.48 -22.23 -3.15
CA ILE A 23 58.14 -21.08 -3.99
C ILE A 23 57.16 -21.53 -5.08
N GLU A 24 57.45 -22.62 -5.79
CA GLU A 24 56.55 -23.16 -6.82
C GLU A 24 55.17 -23.52 -6.26
N ALA A 25 55.12 -24.13 -5.07
CA ALA A 25 53.86 -24.44 -4.41
C ALA A 25 53.07 -23.18 -4.00
N LEU A 26 53.77 -22.14 -3.51
CA LEU A 26 53.13 -20.87 -3.13
C LEU A 26 52.65 -20.10 -4.36
N GLU A 27 53.40 -20.10 -5.46
CA GLU A 27 52.99 -19.50 -6.72
C GLU A 27 51.75 -20.18 -7.31
N ALA A 28 51.71 -21.52 -7.28
CA ALA A 28 50.53 -22.27 -7.69
C ALA A 28 49.30 -21.96 -6.81
N ALA A 29 49.48 -21.87 -5.49
CA ALA A 29 48.41 -21.52 -4.56
C ALA A 29 47.93 -20.07 -4.73
N ALA A 30 48.84 -19.14 -5.03
CA ALA A 30 48.51 -17.75 -5.31
C ALA A 30 47.70 -17.63 -6.61
N ALA A 31 48.13 -18.31 -7.69
CA ALA A 31 47.40 -18.33 -8.96
C ALA A 31 45.99 -18.93 -8.82
N ASP A 32 45.83 -20.01 -8.05
CA ASP A 32 44.52 -20.59 -7.76
C ASP A 32 43.64 -19.65 -6.92
N ALA A 33 44.21 -18.99 -5.91
CA ALA A 33 43.48 -18.02 -5.11
C ALA A 33 43.03 -16.79 -5.92
N GLU A 34 43.88 -16.30 -6.83
CA GLU A 34 43.56 -15.21 -7.75
C GLU A 34 42.44 -15.60 -8.73
N ALA A 35 42.50 -16.81 -9.29
CA ALA A 35 41.43 -17.32 -10.16
C ALA A 35 40.09 -17.38 -9.42
N ARG A 36 40.09 -17.92 -8.19
CA ARG A 36 38.88 -17.95 -7.35
C ARG A 36 38.37 -16.57 -6.96
N ALA A 37 39.27 -15.63 -6.68
CA ALA A 37 38.91 -14.25 -6.37
C ALA A 37 38.28 -13.55 -7.59
N ALA A 38 38.82 -13.77 -8.79
CA ALA A 38 38.27 -13.23 -10.03
C ALA A 38 36.84 -13.75 -10.26
N THR A 39 36.61 -15.05 -10.15
CA THR A 39 35.27 -15.65 -10.28
C THR A 39 34.30 -15.12 -9.21
N ALA A 40 34.73 -15.04 -7.96
CA ALA A 40 33.87 -14.52 -6.88
C ALA A 40 33.49 -13.05 -7.07
N LEU A 41 34.38 -12.24 -7.67
CA LEU A 41 34.07 -10.85 -8.00
C LEU A 41 33.03 -10.74 -9.11
N GLU A 42 33.12 -11.59 -10.14
CA GLU A 42 32.15 -11.68 -11.23
C GLU A 42 30.76 -12.10 -10.72
N GLU A 43 30.69 -13.16 -9.91
CA GLU A 43 29.43 -13.60 -9.29
C GLU A 43 28.80 -12.50 -8.41
N LEU A 44 29.64 -11.72 -7.73
CA LEU A 44 29.19 -10.64 -6.87
C LEU A 44 28.73 -9.41 -7.67
N THR A 45 29.31 -9.14 -8.84
CA THR A 45 28.78 -8.12 -9.75
C THR A 45 27.43 -8.55 -10.31
N ASP A 46 27.30 -9.79 -10.77
CA ASP A 46 26.05 -10.33 -11.32
C ASP A 46 24.92 -10.30 -10.27
N ALA A 47 25.23 -10.71 -9.04
CA ALA A 47 24.27 -10.68 -7.94
C ALA A 47 23.80 -9.26 -7.59
N ARG A 48 24.69 -8.26 -7.73
CA ARG A 48 24.33 -6.85 -7.51
C ARG A 48 23.45 -6.31 -8.62
N GLU A 49 23.75 -6.65 -9.87
CA GLU A 49 22.94 -6.25 -11.02
C GLU A 49 21.53 -6.85 -10.94
N ALA A 50 21.43 -8.16 -10.72
CA ALA A 50 20.15 -8.85 -10.55
C ALA A 50 19.32 -8.27 -9.38
N ARG A 51 19.98 -7.88 -8.29
CA ARG A 51 19.32 -7.20 -7.18
C ARG A 51 18.79 -5.82 -7.59
N SER A 52 19.59 -5.02 -8.30
CA SER A 52 19.18 -3.70 -8.78
C SER A 52 17.96 -3.80 -9.70
N GLU A 53 17.99 -4.73 -10.66
CA GLU A 53 16.85 -5.01 -11.54
C GLU A 53 15.61 -5.46 -10.76
N GLY A 54 15.79 -6.28 -9.72
CA GLY A 54 14.73 -6.68 -8.80
C GLY A 54 14.12 -5.51 -8.02
N GLU A 55 14.92 -4.51 -7.64
CA GLU A 55 14.44 -3.30 -6.95
C GLU A 55 13.71 -2.35 -7.92
N GLU A 56 14.21 -2.20 -9.15
CA GLU A 56 13.54 -1.42 -10.19
C GLU A 56 12.18 -2.01 -10.57
N THR A 57 12.11 -3.33 -10.76
CA THR A 57 10.86 -4.02 -11.11
C THR A 57 9.82 -3.90 -9.99
N ARG A 58 10.22 -4.04 -8.73
CA ARG A 58 9.33 -3.80 -7.58
C ARG A 58 8.81 -2.36 -7.54
N THR A 59 9.68 -1.38 -7.81
CA THR A 59 9.28 0.04 -7.85
C THR A 59 8.24 0.28 -8.95
N ARG A 60 8.48 -0.24 -10.16
CA ARG A 60 7.53 -0.15 -11.28
C ARG A 60 6.19 -0.83 -10.96
N LEU A 61 6.21 -1.98 -10.29
CA LEU A 61 4.99 -2.68 -9.88
C LEU A 61 4.20 -1.89 -8.82
N ALA A 62 4.89 -1.31 -7.84
CA ALA A 62 4.25 -0.45 -6.83
C ALA A 62 3.60 0.79 -7.49
N GLU A 63 4.29 1.44 -8.42
CA GLU A 63 3.72 2.56 -9.19
C GLU A 63 2.50 2.14 -10.02
N ALA A 64 2.57 0.97 -10.67
CA ALA A 64 1.46 0.42 -11.43
C ALA A 64 0.25 0.11 -10.55
N ALA A 65 0.48 -0.45 -9.35
CA ALA A 65 -0.56 -0.72 -8.36
C ALA A 65 -1.26 0.57 -7.90
N VAL A 66 -0.50 1.65 -7.63
CA VAL A 66 -1.07 2.96 -7.28
C VAL A 66 -1.94 3.51 -8.41
N LYS A 67 -1.42 3.54 -9.64
CA LYS A 67 -2.17 4.02 -10.82
C LYS A 67 -3.42 3.18 -11.07
N TYR A 68 -3.33 1.87 -10.87
CA TYR A 68 -4.46 0.96 -10.98
C TYR A 68 -5.55 1.27 -9.96
N ARG A 69 -5.17 1.45 -8.68
CA ARG A 69 -6.11 1.84 -7.62
C ARG A 69 -6.80 3.16 -7.95
N GLU A 70 -6.04 4.16 -8.38
CA GLU A 70 -6.58 5.48 -8.74
C GLU A 70 -7.55 5.41 -9.91
N ALA A 71 -7.20 4.68 -10.97
CA ALA A 71 -8.08 4.47 -12.12
C ALA A 71 -9.37 3.73 -11.72
N ARG A 72 -9.27 2.72 -10.85
CA ARG A 72 -10.43 2.00 -10.30
C ARG A 72 -11.31 2.92 -9.46
N LEU A 73 -10.74 3.75 -8.58
CA LEU A 73 -11.51 4.71 -7.76
C LEU A 73 -12.20 5.77 -8.63
N ALA A 74 -11.51 6.29 -9.65
CA ALA A 74 -12.08 7.22 -10.60
C ALA A 74 -13.26 6.62 -11.39
N SER A 75 -13.20 5.33 -11.70
CA SER A 75 -14.29 4.61 -12.38
C SER A 75 -15.48 4.29 -11.46
N ALA A 76 -15.27 4.27 -10.14
CA ALA A 76 -16.26 3.83 -9.15
C ALA A 76 -16.49 4.91 -8.08
N LEU A 77 -17.07 6.04 -8.49
CA LEU A 77 -17.37 7.20 -7.63
C LEU A 77 -18.23 6.88 -6.39
N GLU A 78 -18.92 5.74 -6.38
CA GLU A 78 -19.74 5.28 -5.26
C GLU A 78 -18.93 4.69 -4.10
N ILE A 79 -17.65 4.39 -4.33
CA ILE A 79 -16.78 3.71 -3.37
C ILE A 79 -15.84 4.76 -2.74
N PRO A 80 -15.94 5.01 -1.43
CA PRO A 80 -15.01 5.88 -0.71
C PRO A 80 -13.57 5.33 -0.78
N GLN A 81 -12.61 6.23 -0.99
CA GLN A 81 -11.18 5.90 -1.02
C GLN A 81 -10.69 5.27 0.29
N GLU A 82 -11.33 5.61 1.42
CA GLU A 82 -10.97 5.12 2.75
C GLU A 82 -11.23 3.62 2.92
N LEU A 83 -12.10 3.03 2.07
CA LEU A 83 -12.40 1.60 2.08
C LEU A 83 -11.41 0.77 1.25
N VAL A 84 -10.58 1.41 0.42
CA VAL A 84 -9.59 0.73 -0.42
C VAL A 84 -8.18 1.20 -0.01
N PRO A 85 -7.52 0.51 0.94
CA PRO A 85 -6.20 0.89 1.40
C PRO A 85 -5.14 0.79 0.30
N ALA A 86 -3.99 1.41 0.53
CA ALA A 86 -2.82 1.19 -0.30
C ALA A 86 -2.36 -0.27 -0.19
N ALA A 87 -2.05 -0.87 -1.33
CA ALA A 87 -1.61 -2.26 -1.44
C ALA A 87 -0.54 -2.35 -2.53
N GLU A 88 0.34 -3.34 -2.39
CA GLU A 88 1.49 -3.54 -3.28
C GLU A 88 1.14 -4.42 -4.49
N SER A 89 0.02 -5.15 -4.44
CA SER A 89 -0.43 -6.04 -5.51
C SER A 89 -1.81 -5.64 -6.05
N LEU A 90 -2.02 -5.90 -7.35
CA LEU A 90 -3.33 -5.66 -7.99
C LEU A 90 -4.43 -6.56 -7.41
N ALA A 91 -4.08 -7.78 -6.99
CA ALA A 91 -5.02 -8.72 -6.40
C ALA A 91 -5.57 -8.19 -5.07
N GLU A 92 -4.70 -7.68 -4.18
CA GLU A 92 -5.13 -7.05 -2.93
C GLU A 92 -6.03 -5.84 -3.19
N ILE A 93 -5.70 -5.02 -4.20
CA ILE A 93 -6.54 -3.88 -4.60
C ILE A 93 -7.93 -4.37 -5.02
N ASP A 94 -8.01 -5.42 -5.84
CA ASP A 94 -9.28 -5.96 -6.31
C ASP A 94 -10.12 -6.55 -5.16
N GLU A 95 -9.50 -7.28 -4.25
CA GLU A 95 -10.16 -7.81 -3.06
C GLU A 95 -10.69 -6.69 -2.15
N ALA A 96 -9.89 -5.64 -1.93
CA ALA A 96 -10.29 -4.47 -1.18
C ALA A 96 -11.48 -3.75 -1.85
N PHE A 97 -11.46 -3.62 -3.18
CA PHE A 97 -12.57 -3.05 -3.93
C PHE A 97 -13.86 -3.87 -3.80
N GLU A 98 -13.78 -5.19 -3.84
CA GLU A 98 -14.95 -6.04 -3.63
C GLU A 98 -15.49 -5.94 -2.20
N ALA A 99 -14.62 -5.85 -1.21
CA ALA A 99 -15.02 -5.61 0.18
C ALA A 99 -15.71 -4.24 0.32
N ALA A 100 -15.12 -3.20 -0.27
CA ALA A 100 -15.66 -1.85 -0.26
C ALA A 100 -17.03 -1.77 -0.95
N ARG A 101 -17.21 -2.45 -2.09
CA ARG A 101 -18.51 -2.58 -2.77
C ARG A 101 -19.59 -3.14 -1.85
N ARG A 102 -19.29 -4.20 -1.12
CA ARG A 102 -20.25 -4.83 -0.20
C ARG A 102 -20.67 -3.87 0.92
N VAL A 103 -19.71 -3.17 1.51
CA VAL A 103 -19.98 -2.18 2.57
C VAL A 103 -20.81 -1.02 2.03
N ALA A 104 -20.48 -0.49 0.86
CA ALA A 104 -21.22 0.61 0.23
C ALA A 104 -22.66 0.21 -0.10
N ALA A 105 -22.89 -1.02 -0.57
CA ALA A 105 -24.23 -1.56 -0.83
C ALA A 105 -25.06 -1.65 0.47
N GLN A 106 -24.50 -2.20 1.54
CA GLN A 106 -25.17 -2.29 2.85
C GLN A 106 -25.52 -0.91 3.43
N LEU A 107 -24.61 0.06 3.29
CA LEU A 107 -24.85 1.42 3.74
C LEU A 107 -25.99 2.08 2.97
N ARG A 108 -26.06 1.86 1.65
CA ARG A 108 -27.12 2.39 0.79
C ARG A 108 -28.48 1.83 1.15
N GLU A 109 -28.57 0.52 1.37
CA GLU A 109 -29.79 -0.16 1.82
C GLU A 109 -30.28 0.45 3.15
N ARG A 110 -29.38 0.57 4.13
CA ARG A 110 -29.71 1.15 5.44
C ARG A 110 -30.20 2.60 5.35
N ILE A 111 -29.58 3.42 4.52
CA ILE A 111 -30.01 4.82 4.31
C ILE A 111 -31.38 4.88 3.65
N GLU A 112 -31.68 3.98 2.72
CA GLU A 112 -33.00 3.92 2.08
C GLU A 112 -34.08 3.47 3.06
N ASP A 113 -33.81 2.47 3.90
CA ASP A 113 -34.72 2.03 4.97
C ASP A 113 -35.01 3.15 5.98
N GLU A 114 -33.97 3.89 6.37
CA GLU A 114 -34.10 5.06 7.25
C GLU A 114 -34.94 6.16 6.58
N ARG A 115 -34.74 6.43 5.29
CA ARG A 115 -35.56 7.39 4.52
C ARG A 115 -37.02 6.97 4.39
N GLN A 116 -37.28 5.69 4.17
CA GLN A 116 -38.65 5.16 4.08
C GLN A 116 -39.36 5.21 5.43
N SER A 117 -38.64 4.91 6.52
CA SER A 117 -39.15 5.01 7.88
C SER A 117 -39.37 6.47 8.33
N ALA A 118 -38.55 7.40 7.83
CA ALA A 118 -38.66 8.83 8.11
C ALA A 118 -39.64 9.58 7.18
N ARG A 119 -40.23 8.92 6.17
CA ARG A 119 -41.34 9.49 5.39
C ARG A 119 -42.56 9.63 6.30
N VAL A 120 -42.65 10.79 6.95
CA VAL A 120 -43.87 11.24 7.61
C VAL A 120 -44.99 11.22 6.55
N PRO A 121 -46.14 10.60 6.82
CA PRO A 121 -47.26 10.61 5.89
C PRO A 121 -47.56 12.04 5.45
N VAL A 122 -47.63 12.26 4.13
CA VAL A 122 -48.04 13.52 3.50
C VAL A 122 -49.52 13.73 3.84
N GLY A 123 -49.78 14.20 5.05
CA GLY A 123 -51.11 14.21 5.67
C GLY A 123 -51.14 14.85 7.05
N SER A 124 -50.08 15.54 7.47
CA SER A 124 -50.14 16.43 8.62
C SER A 124 -51.31 17.40 8.42
N ARG A 125 -52.33 17.28 9.28
CA ARG A 125 -53.65 17.93 9.19
C ARG A 125 -53.53 19.34 8.62
N SER A 126 -54.31 19.64 7.57
CA SER A 126 -54.54 20.99 7.08
C SER A 126 -54.69 21.94 8.27
N ARG A 127 -53.91 23.03 8.32
CA ARG A 127 -54.03 24.06 9.37
C ARG A 127 -55.50 24.38 9.56
N ARG A 128 -56.03 24.05 10.74
CA ARG A 128 -57.39 24.44 11.13
C ARG A 128 -57.40 25.98 11.04
N PRO A 129 -58.36 26.62 10.33
CA PRO A 129 -58.45 28.07 10.33
C PRO A 129 -58.50 28.54 11.79
N ALA A 130 -57.82 29.65 12.08
CA ALA A 130 -57.70 30.21 13.41
C ALA A 130 -59.08 30.22 14.09
N GLY A 131 -59.27 29.31 15.06
CA GLY A 131 -60.55 29.20 15.74
C GLY A 131 -60.79 30.46 16.55
N LEU A 132 -62.06 30.83 16.77
CA LEU A 132 -62.45 32.02 17.55
C LEU A 132 -61.69 32.14 18.88
N SER A 133 -61.21 31.02 19.44
CA SER A 133 -60.35 30.95 20.62
C SER A 133 -59.01 31.71 20.54
N THR A 134 -58.50 32.02 19.34
CA THR A 134 -57.25 32.80 19.16
C THR A 134 -57.48 34.30 19.07
N LEU A 135 -58.73 34.75 18.92
CA LEU A 135 -59.08 36.17 18.93
C LEU A 135 -59.04 36.69 20.37
N SER A 136 -58.46 37.87 20.56
CA SER A 136 -58.53 38.59 21.82
C SER A 136 -59.99 38.91 22.17
N ALA A 137 -60.27 39.17 23.46
CA ALA A 137 -61.62 39.52 23.91
C ALA A 137 -62.21 40.70 23.11
N SER A 138 -61.39 41.71 22.81
CA SER A 138 -61.77 42.88 22.03
C SER A 138 -62.16 42.55 20.58
N GLU A 139 -61.47 41.61 19.94
CA GLU A 139 -61.76 41.19 18.56
C GLU A 139 -63.02 40.33 18.47
N LYS A 140 -63.27 39.46 19.47
CA LYS A 140 -64.53 38.71 19.56
C LYS A 140 -65.74 39.63 19.68
N ILE A 141 -65.62 40.68 20.51
CA ILE A 141 -66.68 41.67 20.70
C ILE A 141 -66.95 42.41 19.39
N ARG A 142 -65.90 42.87 18.69
CA ARG A 142 -66.04 43.57 17.41
C ARG A 142 -66.72 42.70 16.35
N LEU A 143 -66.30 41.43 16.24
CA LEU A 143 -66.89 40.47 15.32
C LEU A 143 -68.38 40.22 15.63
N GLY A 144 -68.73 40.08 16.92
CA GLY A 144 -70.13 39.90 17.34
C GLY A 144 -71.02 41.11 17.02
N LEU A 145 -70.51 42.32 17.21
CA LEU A 145 -71.22 43.56 16.86
C LEU A 145 -71.44 43.70 15.36
N GLN A 146 -70.46 43.30 14.55
CA GLN A 146 -70.53 43.35 13.09
C GLN A 146 -71.56 42.35 12.54
N GLN A 147 -71.63 41.14 13.10
CA GLN A 147 -72.64 40.14 12.73
C GLN A 147 -74.07 40.52 13.14
N LEU A 148 -74.22 41.30 14.22
CA LEU A 148 -75.52 41.86 14.63
C LEU A 148 -76.00 42.97 13.69
N SER A 149 -75.09 43.69 13.03
CA SER A 149 -75.45 44.74 12.06
C SER A 149 -75.77 44.22 10.65
N GLU A 150 -75.38 42.98 10.34
CA GLU A 150 -75.64 42.32 9.05
C GLU A 150 -76.91 41.44 9.06
N ARG A 151 -77.64 41.43 10.18
CA ARG A 151 -78.98 40.84 10.31
C ARG A 151 -80.06 41.92 10.27
#